data_AF-A0A959FZL8-F1
#
_entry.id   AF-A0A959FZL8-F1
#
_cell.length_a   1.000
_cell.length_b   1.000
_cell.length_c   1.000
_cell.angle_alpha   90.00
_cell.angle_beta   90.00
_cell.angle_gamma   90.00
#
_symmetry.space_group_name_H-M   'P 1'
#
loop_
_entity.id
_entity.type
_entity.pdbx_description
1 polymer ?
#
loop_
_entity_poly.entity_id
_entity_poly.type
_entity_poly.pdbx_seq_one_letter_code
_entity_poly.pdbx_strand_id
1 'polypeptide(L)'
;HKFLGGPGSSGVLVFNKKLYKNRIPDHPGGGTVTYTNPWGDHVYFDDIEIREDGGTPGFLQAIRTALAIRLKEQMGVEKIHAREEELVQLAFQGLQEVPGLQILGDTVSPRIGVISFYLEGIHHNLVVQLLNDRFGIQVRGGCSCAGTYGHYLLNVSKEESYGIKEKIDMGDMSYKPGWVRLSLHPTMTNAELELVIQALQELTAHVEDWSKDYGFDPHTNEFYHRHSRITEERYESWFDL
;
A
#
# COMPACT_ATOMS: atom_id res chain seq x y z
N HIS A 1 9.13 -4.54 5.51
CA HIS A 1 7.66 -4.61 5.72
C HIS A 1 6.88 -5.27 4.58
N LYS A 2 7.27 -5.17 3.30
CA LYS A 2 6.47 -5.74 2.19
C LYS A 2 6.59 -7.26 2.02
N PHE A 3 7.72 -7.86 2.41
CA PHE A 3 7.84 -9.32 2.45
C PHE A 3 7.01 -9.91 3.60
N LEU A 4 6.59 -11.17 3.43
CA LEU A 4 5.96 -11.95 4.49
C LEU A 4 6.86 -11.98 5.74
N GLY A 5 6.29 -11.68 6.90
CA GLY A 5 7.04 -11.52 8.16
C GLY A 5 7.85 -10.22 8.28
N GLY A 6 7.79 -9.34 7.28
CA GLY A 6 8.56 -8.11 7.21
C GLY A 6 8.07 -6.90 8.03
N PRO A 7 6.83 -6.78 8.56
CA PRO A 7 6.46 -5.65 9.41
C PRO A 7 7.44 -5.48 10.59
N GLY A 8 7.95 -4.26 10.80
CA GLY A 8 9.00 -3.97 11.79
C GLY A 8 10.45 -4.23 11.32
N SER A 9 10.65 -4.61 10.05
CA SER A 9 12.00 -4.73 9.45
C SER A 9 12.58 -3.35 9.09
N SER A 10 13.90 -3.28 8.94
CA SER A 10 14.58 -2.10 8.38
C SER A 10 14.42 -2.04 6.86
N GLY A 11 14.74 -0.89 6.27
CA GLY A 11 14.99 -0.76 4.83
C GLY A 11 16.37 -1.31 4.48
N VAL A 12 16.55 -1.71 3.21
CA VAL A 12 17.85 -2.15 2.68
C VAL A 12 18.17 -1.31 1.45
N LEU A 13 19.32 -0.64 1.46
CA LEU A 13 19.85 0.10 0.32
C LEU A 13 20.99 -0.71 -0.31
N VAL A 14 20.85 -1.03 -1.60
CA VAL A 14 21.91 -1.67 -2.38
C VAL A 14 22.33 -0.71 -3.48
N PHE A 15 23.62 -0.39 -3.54
CA PHE A 15 24.13 0.51 -4.56
C PHE A 15 25.55 0.12 -4.98
N ASN A 16 25.94 0.59 -6.17
CA ASN A 16 27.29 0.34 -6.68
C ASN A 16 28.28 1.25 -5.96
N LYS A 17 29.26 0.66 -5.25
CA LYS A 17 30.32 1.40 -4.55
C LYS A 17 31.05 2.44 -5.42
N LYS A 18 31.11 2.27 -6.75
CA LYS A 18 31.71 3.25 -7.67
C LYS A 18 30.99 4.61 -7.67
N LEU A 19 29.71 4.62 -7.31
CA LEU A 19 28.87 5.82 -7.18
C LEU A 19 29.11 6.55 -5.85
N TYR A 20 29.77 5.89 -4.89
CA TYR A 20 30.12 6.54 -3.63
C TYR A 20 31.22 7.58 -3.85
N LYS A 21 30.83 8.85 -3.80
CA LYS A 21 31.74 10.02 -3.92
C LYS A 21 31.71 10.90 -2.68
N ASN A 22 30.88 10.56 -1.70
CA ASN A 22 30.65 11.36 -0.52
C ASN A 22 31.90 11.38 0.36
N ARG A 23 32.32 12.59 0.74
CA ARG A 23 33.42 12.80 1.70
C ARG A 23 32.94 12.85 3.14
N ILE A 24 31.63 12.94 3.37
CA ILE A 24 30.94 12.97 4.65
C ILE A 24 29.71 12.08 4.46
N PRO A 25 29.41 11.15 5.38
CA PRO A 25 28.21 10.33 5.26
C PRO A 25 26.93 11.16 5.30
N ASP A 26 25.82 10.59 4.84
CA ASP A 26 24.52 11.27 4.83
C ASP A 26 24.03 11.57 6.26
N HIS A 27 24.23 10.62 7.16
CA HIS A 27 23.91 10.74 8.58
C HIS A 27 25.15 10.53 9.45
N PRO A 28 26.01 11.57 9.64
CA PRO A 28 27.16 11.47 10.51
C PRO A 28 26.72 11.33 11.98
N GLY A 29 27.38 10.44 12.72
CA GLY A 29 27.04 10.19 14.12
C GLY A 29 28.03 9.25 14.81
N GLY A 30 27.70 8.85 16.04
CA GLY A 30 28.46 7.80 16.73
C GLY A 30 28.47 6.52 15.88
N GLY A 31 29.61 5.83 15.83
CA GLY A 31 29.78 4.61 15.02
C GLY A 31 30.24 4.85 13.57
N THR A 32 30.17 6.07 13.03
CA THR A 32 30.66 6.36 11.66
C THR A 32 32.09 6.89 11.62
N VAL A 33 32.62 7.29 12.77
CA VAL A 33 33.93 7.92 12.94
C VAL A 33 34.90 7.04 13.72
N THR A 34 36.17 7.07 13.32
CA THR A 34 37.31 6.51 14.06
C THR A 34 37.95 7.53 15.00
N TYR A 35 37.79 8.83 14.72
CA TYR A 35 38.35 9.90 15.52
C TYR A 35 37.54 11.19 15.37
N THR A 36 37.44 11.97 16.45
CA THR A 36 36.94 13.35 16.46
C THR A 36 37.72 14.20 17.46
N ASN A 37 37.78 15.52 17.26
CA ASN A 37 38.35 16.44 18.25
C ASN A 37 37.53 17.73 18.43
N PRO A 38 37.76 18.50 19.52
CA PRO A 38 37.07 19.78 19.76
C PRO A 38 37.41 20.90 18.75
N TRP A 39 38.41 20.71 17.89
CA TRP A 39 38.85 21.69 16.90
C TRP A 39 38.24 21.46 15.50
N GLY A 40 37.35 20.47 15.37
CA GLY A 40 36.56 20.21 14.17
C GLY A 40 37.06 19.07 13.28
N ASP A 41 38.19 18.44 13.62
CA ASP A 41 38.71 17.30 12.87
C ASP A 41 37.90 16.05 13.16
N HIS A 42 37.72 15.23 12.12
CA HIS A 42 37.07 13.96 12.19
C HIS A 42 37.64 13.01 11.14
N VAL A 43 37.71 11.73 11.47
CA VAL A 43 38.11 10.66 10.56
C VAL A 43 36.98 9.65 10.51
N TYR A 44 36.44 9.41 9.32
CA TYR A 44 35.38 8.41 9.09
C TYR A 44 35.98 7.03 8.84
N PHE A 45 35.18 5.98 9.00
CA PHE A 45 35.55 4.65 8.51
C PHE A 45 35.69 4.64 6.98
N ASP A 46 36.63 3.83 6.47
CA ASP A 46 36.78 3.59 5.03
C ASP A 46 35.70 2.64 4.49
N ASP A 47 35.18 1.77 5.36
CA ASP A 47 34.06 0.88 5.02
C ASP A 47 32.77 1.69 4.87
N ILE A 48 32.17 1.63 3.68
CA ILE A 48 31.03 2.45 3.30
C ILE A 48 29.78 2.07 4.10
N GLU A 49 29.59 0.78 4.43
CA GLU A 49 28.40 0.33 5.16
C GLU A 49 28.44 0.85 6.60
N ILE A 50 29.56 0.67 7.30
CA ILE A 50 29.75 1.20 8.66
C ILE A 50 29.63 2.72 8.67
N ARG A 51 30.16 3.37 7.65
CA ARG A 51 30.18 4.83 7.54
C ARG A 51 28.78 5.44 7.37
N GLU A 52 27.88 4.75 6.67
CA GLU A 52 26.50 5.23 6.43
C GLU A 52 25.50 4.73 7.48
N ASP A 53 25.90 3.85 8.40
CA ASP A 53 25.05 3.32 9.47
C ASP A 53 25.25 4.10 10.78
N GLY A 54 24.92 5.39 10.75
CA GLY A 54 25.15 6.30 11.87
C GLY A 54 24.21 6.07 13.06
N GLY A 55 24.80 6.00 14.26
CA GLY A 55 24.08 5.81 15.51
C GLY A 55 23.99 4.35 15.94
N THR A 56 23.03 4.04 16.80
CA THR A 56 22.76 2.64 17.17
C THR A 56 21.88 2.00 16.09
N PRO A 57 22.36 0.97 15.38
CA PRO A 57 21.57 0.37 14.32
C PRO A 57 20.38 -0.38 14.89
N GLY A 58 19.34 -0.53 14.08
CA GLY A 58 18.15 -1.31 14.44
C GLY A 58 18.44 -2.81 14.46
N PHE A 59 19.14 -3.33 15.48
CA PHE A 59 19.55 -4.74 15.54
C PHE A 59 18.39 -5.72 15.31
N LEU A 60 17.28 -5.55 16.03
CA LEU A 60 16.09 -6.39 15.87
C LEU A 60 15.45 -6.22 14.49
N GLN A 61 15.50 -5.00 13.94
CA GLN A 61 14.98 -4.72 12.60
C GLN A 61 15.81 -5.42 11.54
N ALA A 62 17.15 -5.40 11.66
CA ALA A 62 18.08 -6.07 10.76
C ALA A 62 17.94 -7.59 10.81
N ILE A 63 17.84 -8.17 12.02
CA ILE A 63 17.56 -9.61 12.20
C ILE A 63 16.24 -9.98 11.51
N ARG A 64 15.19 -9.18 11.72
CA ARG A 64 13.89 -9.41 11.08
C ARG A 64 13.95 -9.27 9.56
N THR A 65 14.70 -8.30 9.04
CA THR A 65 14.97 -8.15 7.60
C THR A 65 15.60 -9.42 7.03
N ALA A 66 16.64 -9.94 7.67
CA ALA A 66 17.30 -11.18 7.24
C ALA A 66 16.36 -12.39 7.26
N LEU A 67 15.54 -12.53 8.31
CA LEU A 67 14.57 -13.61 8.41
C LEU A 67 13.47 -13.53 7.33
N ALA A 68 12.95 -12.33 7.05
CA ALA A 68 11.96 -12.14 5.99
C ALA A 68 12.53 -12.47 4.60
N ILE A 69 13.79 -12.13 4.34
CA ILE A 69 14.49 -12.51 3.09
C ILE A 69 14.68 -14.03 3.02
N ARG A 70 15.15 -14.66 4.10
CA ARG A 70 15.31 -16.13 4.17
C ARG A 70 14.00 -16.87 3.94
N LEU A 71 12.89 -16.36 4.49
CA LEU A 71 11.56 -16.93 4.25
C LEU A 71 11.20 -16.84 2.76
N LYS A 72 11.42 -15.69 2.11
CA LYS A 72 11.23 -15.54 0.67
C LYS A 72 12.09 -16.53 -0.14
N GLU A 73 13.34 -16.74 0.24
CA GLU A 73 14.23 -17.71 -0.43
C GLU A 73 13.74 -19.15 -0.26
N GLN A 74 13.26 -19.51 0.93
CA GLN A 74 12.67 -20.83 1.21
C GLN A 74 11.36 -21.07 0.43
N MET A 75 10.53 -20.04 0.26
CA MET A 75 9.35 -20.10 -0.60
C MET A 75 9.72 -20.37 -2.06
N GLY A 76 10.89 -19.90 -2.51
CA GLY A 76 11.40 -20.05 -3.86
C GLY A 76 10.87 -18.97 -4.80
N VAL A 77 11.77 -18.16 -5.37
CA VAL A 77 11.41 -17.01 -6.23
C VAL A 77 10.62 -17.43 -7.46
N GLU A 78 11.04 -18.51 -8.12
CA GLU A 78 10.34 -19.04 -9.30
C GLU A 78 8.92 -19.53 -8.95
N LYS A 79 8.72 -20.12 -7.77
CA LYS A 79 7.40 -20.56 -7.30
C LYS A 79 6.50 -19.37 -6.99
N ILE A 80 7.06 -18.34 -6.34
CA ILE A 80 6.37 -17.07 -6.09
C ILE A 80 5.90 -16.48 -7.41
N HIS A 81 6.79 -16.40 -8.40
CA HIS A 81 6.48 -15.83 -9.70
C HIS A 81 5.38 -16.61 -10.42
N ALA A 82 5.52 -17.93 -10.55
CA ALA A 82 4.52 -18.78 -11.19
C ALA A 82 3.16 -18.68 -10.49
N ARG A 83 3.13 -18.59 -9.15
CA ARG A 83 1.89 -18.45 -8.39
C ARG A 83 1.25 -17.08 -8.58
N GLU A 84 2.03 -16.02 -8.63
CA GLU A 84 1.53 -14.67 -8.93
C GLU A 84 0.94 -14.59 -10.34
N GLU A 85 1.58 -15.22 -11.33
CA GLU A 85 1.06 -15.29 -12.70
C GLU A 85 -0.29 -16.02 -12.77
N GLU A 86 -0.41 -17.18 -12.12
CA GLU A 86 -1.67 -17.93 -12.02
C GLU A 86 -2.77 -17.07 -11.38
N LEU A 87 -2.48 -16.45 -10.23
CA LEU A 87 -3.44 -15.60 -9.52
C LEU A 87 -3.86 -14.37 -10.33
N VAL A 88 -2.94 -13.74 -11.06
CA VAL A 88 -3.25 -12.61 -11.94
C VAL A 88 -4.19 -13.05 -13.07
N GLN A 89 -3.94 -14.19 -13.70
CA GLN A 89 -4.80 -14.70 -14.77
C GLN A 89 -6.22 -14.96 -14.26
N LEU A 90 -6.36 -15.67 -13.14
CA LEU A 90 -7.65 -15.95 -12.50
C LEU A 90 -8.38 -14.66 -12.10
N ALA A 91 -7.65 -13.70 -11.51
CA ALA A 91 -8.22 -12.44 -11.08
C ALA A 91 -8.73 -11.63 -12.28
N PHE A 92 -7.98 -11.56 -13.38
CA PHE A 92 -8.41 -10.85 -14.57
C PHE A 92 -9.67 -11.46 -15.18
N GLN A 93 -9.71 -12.78 -15.30
CA GLN A 93 -10.88 -13.49 -15.83
C GLN A 93 -12.12 -13.20 -14.98
N GLY A 94 -12.04 -13.36 -13.65
CA GLY A 94 -13.18 -13.14 -12.77
C GLY A 94 -13.58 -11.66 -12.60
N LEU A 95 -12.62 -10.73 -12.55
CA LEU A 95 -12.92 -9.31 -12.38
C LEU A 95 -13.60 -8.71 -13.62
N GLN A 96 -13.29 -9.20 -14.83
CA GLN A 96 -13.96 -8.78 -16.06
C GLN A 96 -15.44 -9.20 -16.12
N GLU A 97 -15.83 -10.21 -15.34
CA GLU A 97 -17.21 -10.67 -15.22
C GLU A 97 -18.03 -9.87 -14.19
N VAL A 98 -17.38 -9.00 -13.40
CA VAL A 98 -18.07 -8.15 -12.41
C VAL A 98 -18.75 -6.97 -13.11
N PRO A 99 -20.09 -6.82 -13.01
CA PRO A 99 -20.81 -5.72 -13.66
C PRO A 99 -20.31 -4.33 -13.24
N GLY A 100 -20.05 -3.46 -14.22
CA GLY A 100 -19.60 -2.09 -13.97
C GLY A 100 -18.14 -1.96 -13.51
N LEU A 101 -17.39 -3.07 -13.39
CA LEU A 101 -15.97 -3.04 -13.03
C LEU A 101 -15.10 -2.69 -14.23
N GLN A 102 -14.22 -1.72 -14.04
CA GLN A 102 -13.23 -1.31 -15.03
C GLN A 102 -11.83 -1.40 -14.43
N ILE A 103 -11.00 -2.29 -14.99
CA ILE A 103 -9.59 -2.43 -14.60
C ILE A 103 -8.80 -1.26 -15.20
N LEU A 104 -7.98 -0.61 -14.38
CA LEU A 104 -7.12 0.49 -14.77
C LEU A 104 -5.75 0.02 -15.25
N GLY A 105 -5.27 0.69 -16.30
CA GLY A 105 -4.00 0.42 -16.96
C GLY A 105 -4.08 -0.72 -17.97
N ASP A 106 -2.92 -1.15 -18.46
CA ASP A 106 -2.85 -2.21 -19.45
C ASP A 106 -3.31 -3.57 -18.89
N THR A 107 -4.13 -4.25 -19.68
CA THR A 107 -4.71 -5.57 -19.36
C THR A 107 -4.10 -6.70 -20.17
N VAL A 108 -3.20 -6.40 -21.10
CA VAL A 108 -2.60 -7.38 -22.02
C VAL A 108 -1.17 -7.73 -21.63
N SER A 109 -0.35 -6.75 -21.24
CA SER A 109 1.06 -7.03 -20.92
C SER A 109 1.22 -7.77 -19.59
N PRO A 110 2.31 -8.56 -19.44
CA PRO A 110 2.69 -9.15 -18.17
C PRO A 110 2.80 -8.09 -17.07
N ARG A 111 2.22 -8.38 -15.89
CA ARG A 111 2.22 -7.47 -14.75
C ARG A 111 2.26 -8.22 -13.43
N ILE A 112 2.71 -7.52 -12.39
CA ILE A 112 2.66 -8.01 -11.02
C ILE A 112 1.22 -8.06 -10.50
N GLY A 113 0.99 -8.80 -9.41
CA GLY A 113 -0.30 -8.99 -8.73
C GLY A 113 -0.90 -7.75 -8.07
N VAL A 114 -0.84 -6.58 -8.69
CA VAL A 114 -1.45 -5.33 -8.22
C VAL A 114 -2.46 -4.87 -9.25
N ILE A 115 -3.73 -4.98 -8.90
CA ILE A 115 -4.87 -4.72 -9.78
C ILE A 115 -5.62 -3.50 -9.24
N SER A 116 -5.63 -2.44 -10.03
CA SER A 116 -6.35 -1.20 -9.75
C SER A 116 -7.63 -1.21 -10.58
N PHE A 117 -8.78 -0.86 -9.99
CA PHE A 117 -10.06 -0.81 -10.70
C PHE A 117 -11.01 0.21 -10.06
N TYR A 118 -12.04 0.61 -10.79
CA TYR A 118 -13.21 1.29 -10.23
C TYR A 118 -14.48 0.54 -10.60
N LEU A 119 -15.54 0.80 -9.84
CA LEU A 119 -16.90 0.37 -10.17
C LEU A 119 -17.68 1.61 -10.61
N GLU A 120 -18.29 1.55 -11.79
CA GLU A 120 -19.03 2.67 -12.35
C GLU A 120 -20.16 3.13 -11.42
N GLY A 121 -20.21 4.44 -11.13
CA GLY A 121 -21.21 5.02 -10.24
C GLY A 121 -21.00 4.77 -8.74
N ILE A 122 -19.95 4.05 -8.33
CA ILE A 122 -19.69 3.72 -6.91
C ILE A 122 -18.37 4.35 -6.46
N HIS A 123 -18.44 5.13 -5.37
CA HIS A 123 -17.24 5.76 -4.80
C HIS A 123 -16.25 4.70 -4.28
N HIS A 124 -14.97 4.80 -4.62
CA HIS A 124 -13.97 3.78 -4.29
C HIS A 124 -13.87 3.49 -2.78
N ASN A 125 -14.02 4.50 -1.92
CA ASN A 125 -13.98 4.29 -0.47
C ASN A 125 -15.25 3.61 0.08
N LEU A 126 -16.40 3.75 -0.59
CA LEU A 126 -17.58 2.96 -0.25
C LEU A 126 -17.35 1.48 -0.60
N VAL A 127 -16.74 1.20 -1.75
CA VAL A 127 -16.37 -0.19 -2.13
C VAL A 127 -15.44 -0.82 -1.10
N VAL A 128 -14.39 -0.09 -0.68
CA VAL A 128 -13.44 -0.54 0.34
C VAL A 128 -14.16 -0.85 1.66
N GLN A 129 -15.04 0.05 2.09
CA GLN A 129 -15.76 -0.09 3.35
C GLN A 129 -16.73 -1.27 3.32
N LEU A 130 -17.49 -1.44 2.23
CA LEU A 130 -18.43 -2.55 2.07
C LEU A 130 -17.73 -3.90 2.01
N LEU A 131 -16.61 -4.00 1.29
CA LEU A 131 -15.80 -5.24 1.24
C LEU A 131 -15.27 -5.62 2.63
N ASN A 132 -14.81 -4.64 3.41
CA ASN A 132 -14.35 -4.86 4.78
C ASN A 132 -15.48 -5.32 5.70
N ASP A 133 -16.58 -4.56 5.76
CA ASP A 133 -17.60 -4.74 6.78
C ASP A 133 -18.49 -5.96 6.52
N ARG A 134 -18.74 -6.30 5.25
CA ARG A 134 -19.66 -7.40 4.88
C ARG A 134 -18.95 -8.71 4.61
N PHE A 135 -17.69 -8.68 4.18
CA PHE A 135 -16.96 -9.87 3.74
C PHE A 135 -15.61 -10.06 4.46
N GLY A 136 -15.16 -9.09 5.26
CA GLY A 136 -13.83 -9.14 5.88
C GLY A 136 -12.68 -8.98 4.88
N ILE A 137 -12.94 -8.46 3.68
CA ILE A 137 -11.96 -8.33 2.60
C ILE A 137 -11.30 -6.97 2.66
N GLN A 138 -9.98 -6.96 2.82
CA GLN A 138 -9.19 -5.73 2.92
C GLN A 138 -8.55 -5.36 1.59
N VAL A 139 -9.07 -4.28 0.99
CA VAL A 139 -8.50 -3.60 -0.18
C VAL A 139 -8.11 -2.17 0.19
N ARG A 140 -7.43 -1.45 -0.72
CA ARG A 140 -7.06 -0.03 -0.50
C ARG A 140 -7.75 0.88 -1.49
N GLY A 141 -8.36 1.95 -1.00
CA GLY A 141 -8.92 3.04 -1.80
C GLY A 141 -7.96 4.23 -1.95
N GLY A 142 -8.19 5.04 -2.98
CA GLY A 142 -7.48 6.29 -3.22
C GLY A 142 -6.49 6.22 -4.38
N CYS A 143 -5.53 7.15 -4.43
CA CYS A 143 -4.60 7.29 -5.56
C CYS A 143 -3.26 6.53 -5.39
N SER A 144 -3.15 5.62 -4.42
CA SER A 144 -1.96 4.78 -4.18
C SER A 144 -0.62 5.54 -4.09
N CYS A 145 -0.61 6.77 -3.55
CA CYS A 145 0.56 7.67 -3.53
C CYS A 145 1.09 8.05 -4.93
N ALA A 146 0.27 7.87 -5.97
CA ALA A 146 0.59 8.11 -7.37
C ALA A 146 -0.37 9.16 -7.96
N GLY A 147 -0.59 10.27 -7.23
CA GLY A 147 -1.57 11.29 -7.60
C GLY A 147 -1.36 11.86 -9.01
N THR A 148 -0.10 12.10 -9.40
CA THR A 148 0.23 12.56 -10.77
C THR A 148 -0.16 11.53 -11.83
N TYR A 149 0.15 10.25 -11.60
CA TYR A 149 -0.26 9.17 -12.49
C TYR A 149 -1.78 8.99 -12.54
N GLY A 150 -2.47 9.24 -11.42
CA GLY A 150 -3.93 9.23 -11.35
C GLY A 150 -4.60 10.23 -12.30
N HIS A 151 -3.97 11.37 -12.57
CA HIS A 151 -4.49 12.33 -13.56
C HIS A 151 -4.49 11.74 -14.97
N TYR A 152 -3.43 11.02 -15.34
CA TYR A 152 -3.36 10.33 -16.63
C TYR A 152 -4.34 9.16 -16.71
N LEU A 153 -4.43 8.34 -15.65
CA LEU A 153 -5.31 7.18 -15.62
C LEU A 153 -6.80 7.51 -15.69
N LEU A 154 -7.20 8.61 -15.05
CA LEU A 154 -8.59 9.02 -14.92
C LEU A 154 -8.95 10.16 -15.88
N ASN A 155 -8.05 10.49 -16.82
CA ASN A 155 -8.20 11.57 -17.81
C ASN A 155 -8.57 12.93 -17.18
N VAL A 156 -7.98 13.24 -16.02
CA VAL A 156 -8.21 14.51 -15.32
C VAL A 156 -7.50 15.62 -16.07
N SER A 157 -8.27 16.54 -16.64
CA SER A 157 -7.76 17.74 -17.31
C SER A 157 -7.07 18.69 -16.32
N LYS A 158 -6.32 19.65 -16.88
CA LYS A 158 -5.66 20.68 -16.07
C LYS A 158 -6.68 21.51 -15.29
N GLU A 159 -7.79 21.87 -15.93
CA GLU A 159 -8.88 22.65 -15.35
C GLU A 159 -9.56 21.89 -14.21
N GLU A 160 -9.88 20.60 -14.41
CA GLU A 160 -10.43 19.74 -13.36
C GLU A 160 -9.46 19.58 -12.19
N SER A 161 -8.16 19.41 -12.47
CA SER A 161 -7.12 19.30 -11.46
C SER A 161 -7.06 20.52 -10.54
N TYR A 162 -7.14 21.74 -11.10
CA TYR A 162 -7.22 22.96 -10.30
C TYR A 162 -8.51 23.06 -9.51
N GLY A 163 -9.65 22.67 -10.09
CA GLY A 163 -10.92 22.61 -9.36
C GLY A 163 -10.87 21.65 -8.16
N ILE A 164 -10.29 20.47 -8.34
CA ILE A 164 -10.06 19.50 -7.25
C ILE A 164 -9.15 20.12 -6.17
N LYS A 165 -8.07 20.80 -6.57
CA LYS A 165 -7.16 21.48 -5.62
C LYS A 165 -7.90 22.54 -4.80
N GLU A 166 -8.71 23.39 -5.44
CA GLU A 166 -9.46 24.44 -4.74
C GLU A 166 -10.43 23.86 -3.71
N LYS A 167 -11.12 22.76 -4.04
CA LYS A 167 -11.98 22.05 -3.09
C LYS A 167 -11.20 21.52 -1.89
N ILE A 168 -10.06 20.89 -2.15
CA ILE A 168 -9.17 20.38 -1.10
C ILE A 168 -8.66 21.51 -0.20
N ASP A 169 -8.27 22.64 -0.78
CA ASP A 169 -7.81 23.83 -0.04
C ASP A 169 -8.93 24.40 0.86
N MET A 170 -10.20 24.22 0.48
CA MET A 170 -11.37 24.57 1.28
C MET A 170 -11.76 23.48 2.31
N GLY A 171 -10.99 22.40 2.40
CA GLY A 171 -11.25 21.28 3.31
C GLY A 171 -12.28 20.27 2.79
N ASP A 172 -12.63 20.30 1.50
CA ASP A 172 -13.51 19.33 0.85
C ASP A 172 -12.68 18.34 0.01
N MET A 173 -12.54 17.12 0.53
CA MET A 173 -11.80 16.03 -0.07
C MET A 173 -12.68 15.13 -0.96
N SER A 174 -13.96 15.43 -1.14
CA SER A 174 -14.91 14.57 -1.86
C SER A 174 -14.65 14.42 -3.36
N TYR A 175 -13.94 15.38 -3.94
CA TYR A 175 -13.55 15.37 -5.35
C TYR A 175 -12.19 14.70 -5.56
N LYS A 176 -11.55 14.19 -4.50
CA LYS A 176 -10.24 13.57 -4.60
C LYS A 176 -10.37 12.26 -5.40
N PRO A 177 -9.74 12.17 -6.58
CA PRO A 177 -9.89 11.00 -7.43
C PRO A 177 -9.19 9.78 -6.81
N GLY A 178 -9.69 8.60 -7.12
CA GLY A 178 -9.13 7.36 -6.61
C GLY A 178 -9.75 6.12 -7.24
N TRP A 179 -9.15 4.99 -6.92
CA TRP A 179 -9.57 3.66 -7.35
C TRP A 179 -9.44 2.68 -6.19
N VAL A 180 -9.97 1.49 -6.37
CA VAL A 180 -9.75 0.36 -5.47
C VAL A 180 -8.53 -0.40 -5.97
N ARG A 181 -7.64 -0.78 -5.05
CA ARG A 181 -6.46 -1.60 -5.33
C ARG A 181 -6.56 -2.93 -4.60
N LEU A 182 -6.70 -4.00 -5.38
CA LEU A 182 -6.50 -5.37 -4.95
C LEU A 182 -5.02 -5.74 -5.12
N SER A 183 -4.40 -6.29 -4.09
CA SER A 183 -3.00 -6.73 -4.13
C SER A 183 -2.94 -8.21 -3.78
N LEU A 184 -2.63 -9.01 -4.78
CA LEU A 184 -2.50 -10.46 -4.68
C LEU A 184 -1.17 -10.78 -4.00
N HIS A 185 -1.17 -11.83 -3.19
CA HIS A 185 0.03 -12.30 -2.51
C HIS A 185 0.24 -13.79 -2.85
N PRO A 186 1.49 -14.27 -2.98
CA PRO A 186 1.76 -15.67 -3.35
C PRO A 186 1.17 -16.73 -2.42
N THR A 187 0.84 -16.35 -1.18
CA THR A 187 0.22 -17.26 -0.21
C THR A 187 -1.31 -17.30 -0.30
N MET A 188 -1.92 -16.41 -1.10
CA MET A 188 -3.35 -16.39 -1.32
C MET A 188 -3.76 -17.64 -2.10
N THR A 189 -4.82 -18.29 -1.66
CA THR A 189 -5.44 -19.46 -2.30
C THR A 189 -6.39 -19.05 -3.41
N ASN A 190 -6.72 -19.98 -4.33
CA ASN A 190 -7.71 -19.72 -5.38
C ASN A 190 -9.09 -19.45 -4.75
N ALA A 191 -9.46 -20.18 -3.70
CA ALA A 191 -10.71 -19.98 -2.98
C ALA A 191 -10.84 -18.58 -2.35
N GLU A 192 -9.76 -18.02 -1.79
CA GLU A 192 -9.76 -16.64 -1.29
C GLU A 192 -9.96 -15.63 -2.42
N LEU A 193 -9.32 -15.84 -3.59
CA LEU A 193 -9.51 -14.97 -4.75
C LEU A 193 -10.94 -15.08 -5.31
N GLU A 194 -11.49 -16.29 -5.40
CA GLU A 194 -12.87 -16.53 -5.81
C GLU A 194 -13.87 -15.85 -4.87
N LEU A 195 -13.63 -15.91 -3.55
CA LEU A 195 -14.41 -15.19 -2.56
C LEU A 195 -14.37 -13.67 -2.80
N VAL A 196 -13.20 -13.12 -3.15
CA VAL A 196 -13.07 -11.69 -3.47
C VAL A 196 -13.89 -11.32 -4.71
N ILE A 197 -13.86 -12.15 -5.75
CA ILE A 197 -14.63 -11.92 -6.98
C ILE A 197 -16.14 -12.00 -6.69
N GLN A 198 -16.58 -13.02 -5.95
CA GLN A 198 -17.99 -13.17 -5.54
C GLN A 198 -18.45 -12.00 -4.68
N ALA A 199 -17.63 -11.54 -3.73
CA ALA A 199 -17.95 -10.38 -2.90
C ALA A 199 -18.13 -9.10 -3.72
N LEU A 200 -17.32 -8.91 -4.77
CA LEU A 200 -17.49 -7.79 -5.70
C LEU A 200 -18.78 -7.90 -6.51
N GLN A 201 -19.15 -9.10 -6.97
CA GLN A 201 -20.42 -9.33 -7.68
C GLN A 201 -21.62 -9.02 -6.77
N GLU A 202 -21.65 -9.56 -5.56
CA GLU A 202 -22.68 -9.29 -4.56
C GLU A 202 -22.76 -7.80 -4.20
N LEU A 203 -21.61 -7.16 -4.02
CA LEU A 203 -21.54 -5.71 -3.78
C LEU A 203 -22.18 -4.94 -4.92
N THR A 204 -21.83 -5.23 -6.17
CA THR A 204 -22.43 -4.53 -7.32
C THR A 204 -23.94 -4.75 -7.43
N ALA A 205 -24.43 -5.95 -7.08
CA ALA A 205 -25.85 -6.28 -7.11
C ALA A 205 -26.67 -5.58 -6.01
N HIS A 206 -26.05 -5.27 -4.87
CA HIS A 206 -26.75 -4.79 -3.68
C HIS A 206 -26.33 -3.39 -3.19
N VAL A 207 -25.42 -2.71 -3.90
CA VAL A 207 -24.85 -1.42 -3.47
C VAL A 207 -25.91 -0.35 -3.18
N GLU A 208 -27.01 -0.31 -3.95
CA GLU A 208 -28.08 0.69 -3.74
C GLU A 208 -28.70 0.58 -2.35
N ASP A 209 -28.93 -0.64 -1.86
CA ASP A 209 -29.44 -0.87 -0.52
C ASP A 209 -28.34 -0.75 0.53
N TRP A 210 -27.19 -1.39 0.31
CA TRP A 210 -26.12 -1.43 1.31
C TRP A 210 -25.50 -0.06 1.58
N SER A 211 -25.46 0.84 0.58
CA SER A 211 -24.96 2.20 0.74
C SER A 211 -25.77 3.04 1.73
N LYS A 212 -27.05 2.70 1.96
CA LYS A 212 -27.93 3.41 2.91
C LYS A 212 -27.46 3.29 4.35
N ASP A 213 -26.75 2.19 4.66
CA ASP A 213 -26.17 1.94 5.98
C ASP A 213 -24.98 2.88 6.28
N TYR A 214 -24.48 3.64 5.29
CA TYR A 214 -23.28 4.43 5.40
C TYR A 214 -23.53 5.94 5.26
N GLY A 215 -22.79 6.72 6.05
CA GLY A 215 -22.59 8.15 5.87
C GLY A 215 -21.27 8.42 5.17
N PHE A 216 -21.18 9.57 4.52
CA PHE A 216 -19.96 10.06 3.86
C PHE A 216 -19.47 11.32 4.58
N ASP A 217 -18.18 11.38 4.89
CA ASP A 217 -17.51 12.57 5.41
C ASP A 217 -16.65 13.21 4.32
N PRO A 218 -17.05 14.38 3.78
CA PRO A 218 -16.29 15.06 2.73
C PRO A 218 -14.95 15.62 3.24
N HIS A 219 -14.72 15.80 4.54
CA HIS A 219 -13.47 16.33 5.06
C HIS A 219 -12.34 15.30 5.07
N THR A 220 -12.68 14.03 5.30
CA THR A 220 -11.75 12.90 5.34
C THR A 220 -11.76 12.10 4.04
N ASN A 221 -12.81 12.27 3.23
CA ASN A 221 -13.15 11.42 2.08
C ASN A 221 -13.50 9.99 2.48
N GLU A 222 -13.98 9.76 3.70
CA GLU A 222 -14.24 8.42 4.24
C GLU A 222 -15.73 8.11 4.36
N PHE A 223 -16.05 6.82 4.30
CA PHE A 223 -17.39 6.31 4.58
C PHE A 223 -17.38 5.67 5.96
N TYR A 224 -18.42 5.93 6.75
CA TYR A 224 -18.60 5.34 8.07
C TYR A 224 -19.97 4.70 8.16
N HIS A 225 -20.06 3.54 8.80
CA HIS A 225 -21.34 2.89 9.01
C HIS A 225 -22.14 3.67 10.06
N ARG A 226 -23.38 4.05 9.73
CA ARG A 226 -24.22 4.96 10.52
C ARG A 226 -24.50 4.45 11.93
N HIS A 227 -24.52 3.12 12.09
CA HIS A 227 -24.77 2.46 13.37
C HIS A 227 -23.50 1.91 14.02
N SER A 228 -22.33 2.00 13.37
CA SER A 228 -21.05 1.64 14.00
C SER A 228 -20.43 2.90 14.61
N ARG A 229 -20.86 3.27 15.79
CA ARG A 229 -19.94 4.01 16.66
C ARG A 229 -18.98 2.97 17.21
N ILE A 230 -17.80 2.86 16.61
CA ILE A 230 -16.63 2.40 17.35
C ILE A 230 -16.43 3.48 18.41
N THR A 231 -17.05 3.34 19.58
CA THR A 231 -16.73 4.18 20.72
C THR A 231 -15.31 3.83 21.14
N GLU A 232 -14.48 4.83 21.43
CA GLU A 232 -13.10 4.66 21.94
C GLU A 232 -13.07 3.65 23.11
N GLU A 233 -14.15 3.59 23.89
CA GLU A 233 -14.43 2.62 24.97
C GLU A 233 -14.18 1.15 24.59
N ARG A 234 -14.31 0.75 23.31
CA ARG A 234 -14.23 -0.66 22.93
C ARG A 234 -12.80 -1.22 22.95
N TYR A 235 -11.78 -0.39 22.75
CA TYR A 235 -10.38 -0.82 22.77
C TYR A 235 -9.72 -0.65 24.12
N GLU A 236 -10.21 0.24 24.99
CA GLU A 236 -9.68 0.39 26.36
C GLU A 236 -9.75 -0.95 27.10
N SER A 237 -10.86 -1.68 26.94
CA SER A 237 -11.02 -3.04 27.51
C SER A 237 -10.02 -4.09 27.00
N TRP A 238 -9.32 -3.84 25.87
CA TRP A 238 -8.28 -4.76 25.37
C TRP A 238 -6.95 -4.58 26.11
N PHE A 239 -6.80 -3.46 26.81
CA PHE A 239 -5.61 -3.13 27.61
C PHE A 239 -5.86 -3.25 29.11
N ASP A 240 -7.08 -3.60 29.53
CA ASP A 240 -7.37 -4.06 30.89
C ASP A 240 -6.81 -5.47 31.06
N LEU A 241 -5.67 -5.57 31.78
CA LEU A 241 -4.99 -6.80 32.15
C LEU A 241 -5.55 -7.41 33.44
#